data_AF-A0AAV9QHR6-F1
#
_entry.id   AF-A0AAV9QHR6-F1
#
_cell.length_a   1.000
_cell.length_b   1.000
_cell.length_c   1.000
_cell.angle_alpha   90.00
_cell.angle_beta   90.00
_cell.angle_gamma   90.00
#
_symmetry.space_group_name_H-M   'P 1'
#
loop_
_entity.id
_entity.type
_entity.pdbx_description
1 polymer ?
#
loop_
_entity_poly.entity_id
_entity_poly.type
_entity_poly.pdbx_seq_one_letter_code
_entity_poly.pdbx_strand_id
1 'polypeptide(L)'
;MDPLTVLSYIAHLTTLFVGLISIAAGLRSLLKPADFATSFGLPPSPSRSPAWLPVSHQHDRKPSLEKQTQAQSESKHVVSDSQSSSEPHHYRPETQINNPFIPVVGVRNIALGLSILAFNLLNDTRTTGVLLLCNLVSMAGDTVICHRQGSKGSAMPHLVASLVFAGLGGYMVLREQC
;
A
#
# COMPACT_ATOMS: atom_id res chain seq x y z
N MET A 1 -12.47 -28.64 27.48
CA MET A 1 -12.97 -27.32 27.05
C MET A 1 -13.93 -27.55 25.90
N ASP A 2 -15.08 -26.89 25.89
CA ASP A 2 -16.02 -26.95 24.77
C ASP A 2 -15.32 -26.41 23.49
N PRO A 3 -15.34 -27.14 22.35
CA PRO A 3 -14.76 -26.66 21.10
C PRO A 3 -15.29 -25.27 20.68
N LEU A 4 -16.55 -24.93 20.99
CA LEU A 4 -17.13 -23.63 20.67
C LEU A 4 -16.48 -22.49 21.46
N THR A 5 -16.13 -22.74 22.73
CA THR A 5 -15.42 -21.78 23.58
C THR A 5 -14.00 -21.54 23.06
N VAL A 6 -13.30 -22.59 22.63
CA VAL A 6 -11.96 -22.47 22.05
C VAL A 6 -12.01 -21.66 20.75
N LEU A 7 -12.98 -21.94 19.87
CA LEU A 7 -13.14 -21.20 18.61
C LEU A 7 -13.48 -19.72 18.83
N SER A 8 -14.34 -19.42 19.82
CA SER A 8 -14.62 -18.06 20.29
C SER A 8 -13.34 -17.33 20.67
N TYR A 9 -12.52 -17.95 21.51
CA TYR A 9 -11.28 -17.36 22.00
C TYR A 9 -10.30 -17.08 20.85
N ILE A 10 -10.16 -18.01 19.91
CA ILE A 10 -9.33 -17.83 18.71
C ILE A 10 -9.85 -16.66 17.85
N ALA A 11 -11.17 -16.53 17.68
CA ALA A 11 -11.75 -15.43 16.91
C ALA A 11 -11.50 -14.06 17.56
N HIS A 12 -11.63 -13.96 18.89
CA HIS A 12 -11.30 -12.73 19.64
C HIS A 12 -9.81 -12.38 19.50
N LEU A 13 -8.93 -13.36 19.68
CA LEU A 13 -7.49 -13.14 19.55
C LEU A 13 -7.12 -12.69 18.12
N THR A 14 -7.71 -13.34 17.12
CA THR A 14 -7.50 -13.00 15.70
C THR A 14 -7.99 -11.60 15.39
N THR A 15 -9.17 -11.20 15.87
CA THR A 15 -9.70 -9.84 15.66
C THR A 15 -8.84 -8.77 16.33
N LEU A 16 -8.29 -9.03 17.53
CA LEU A 16 -7.33 -8.13 18.16
C LEU A 16 -6.08 -7.95 17.29
N PHE A 17 -5.51 -9.04 16.78
CA PHE A 17 -4.36 -8.97 15.87
C PHE A 17 -4.68 -8.20 14.59
N VAL A 18 -5.85 -8.43 13.98
CA VAL A 18 -6.32 -7.68 12.81
C VAL A 18 -6.43 -6.19 13.12
N GLY A 19 -6.98 -5.82 14.28
CA GLY A 19 -7.09 -4.44 14.71
C GLY A 19 -5.73 -3.76 14.85
N LEU A 20 -4.77 -4.42 15.51
CA LEU A 20 -3.41 -3.91 15.68
C LEU A 20 -2.66 -3.77 14.35
N ILE A 21 -2.74 -4.78 13.48
CA ILE A 21 -2.12 -4.74 12.15
C ILE A 21 -2.71 -3.61 11.31
N SER A 22 -4.03 -3.38 11.40
CA SER A 22 -4.70 -2.30 10.67
C SER A 22 -4.21 -0.92 11.12
N ILE A 23 -4.06 -0.69 12.43
CA ILE A 23 -3.50 0.55 12.96
C ILE A 23 -2.05 0.73 12.49
N ALA A 24 -1.22 -0.30 12.60
CA ALA A 24 0.18 -0.25 12.18
C ALA A 24 0.32 0.04 10.68
N ALA A 25 -0.48 -0.63 9.84
CA ALA A 25 -0.51 -0.38 8.40
C ALA A 25 -0.97 1.04 8.08
N GLY A 26 -2.01 1.51 8.77
CA GLY A 26 -2.52 2.87 8.60
C GLY A 26 -1.50 3.94 9.02
N LEU A 27 -0.85 3.79 10.17
CA LEU A 27 0.23 4.67 10.62
C LEU A 27 1.40 4.67 9.62
N ARG A 28 1.82 3.49 9.15
CA ARG A 28 2.88 3.36 8.13
C ARG A 28 2.54 4.14 6.87
N SER A 29 1.29 4.09 6.41
CA SER A 29 0.85 4.82 5.21
C SER A 29 0.84 6.34 5.36
N LEU A 30 0.63 6.84 6.59
CA LEU A 30 0.66 8.28 6.87
C LEU A 30 2.10 8.78 7.05
N LEU A 31 2.95 7.99 7.71
CA LEU A 31 4.34 8.36 7.99
C LEU A 31 5.26 8.19 6.78
N LYS A 32 5.01 7.17 5.95
CA LYS A 32 5.82 6.83 4.77
C LYS A 32 4.91 6.47 3.58
N PRO A 33 4.12 7.43 3.06
CA PRO A 33 3.15 7.16 1.99
C PRO A 33 3.81 6.63 0.71
N ALA A 34 5.02 7.08 0.40
CA ALA A 34 5.78 6.60 -0.76
C ALA A 34 6.11 5.12 -0.66
N ASP A 35 6.72 4.69 0.45
CA ASP A 35 7.05 3.30 0.70
C ASP A 35 5.79 2.44 0.75
N PHE A 36 4.70 2.96 1.34
CA PHE A 36 3.45 2.23 1.43
C PHE A 36 2.76 2.05 0.07
N ALA A 37 2.83 3.05 -0.82
CA ALA A 37 2.30 2.95 -2.18
C ALA A 37 2.91 1.79 -2.97
N THR A 38 4.18 1.46 -2.73
CA THR A 38 4.84 0.30 -3.37
C THR A 38 4.18 -1.03 -2.99
N SER A 39 3.57 -1.12 -1.81
CA SER A 39 2.83 -2.31 -1.38
C SER A 39 1.53 -2.52 -2.17
N PHE A 40 0.98 -1.43 -2.73
CA PHE A 40 -0.18 -1.44 -3.64
C PHE A 40 0.27 -1.65 -5.10
N GLY A 41 1.57 -1.83 -5.35
CA GLY A 41 2.15 -1.93 -6.69
C GLY A 41 2.04 -0.64 -7.50
N LEU A 42 1.67 0.48 -6.86
CA LEU A 42 1.54 1.76 -7.54
C LEU A 42 2.95 2.28 -7.86
N PRO A 43 3.22 2.72 -9.10
CA PRO A 43 4.52 3.27 -9.44
C PRO A 43 4.76 4.53 -8.59
N PRO A 44 5.99 4.74 -8.07
CA PRO A 44 6.34 6.03 -7.48
C PRO A 44 6.10 7.08 -8.56
N SER A 45 5.13 7.97 -8.35
CA SER A 45 4.79 8.96 -9.35
C SER A 45 6.03 9.81 -9.62
N PRO A 46 6.51 9.89 -10.88
CA PRO A 46 7.59 10.79 -11.20
C PRO A 46 7.10 12.20 -10.84
N SER A 47 7.87 12.90 -10.00
CA SER A 47 7.55 14.27 -9.62
C SER A 47 7.40 15.11 -10.89
N ARG A 48 6.15 15.38 -11.28
CA ARG A 48 5.89 16.46 -12.22
C ARG A 48 6.25 17.72 -11.46
N SER A 49 7.35 18.36 -11.88
CA SER A 49 7.66 19.72 -11.44
C SER A 49 6.38 20.55 -11.53
N PRO A 50 6.02 21.33 -10.50
CA PRO A 50 4.81 22.12 -10.51
C PRO A 50 4.81 22.98 -11.77
N ALA A 51 3.85 22.75 -12.66
CA ALA A 51 3.69 23.45 -13.93
C ALA A 51 3.32 24.94 -13.78
N TRP A 52 3.47 25.49 -12.57
CA TRP A 52 3.19 26.87 -12.20
C TRP A 52 4.42 27.76 -12.25
N LEU A 53 5.61 27.23 -12.56
CA LEU A 53 6.71 28.12 -12.94
C LEU A 53 6.44 28.64 -14.36
N PRO A 54 6.37 29.97 -14.54
CA PRO A 54 6.14 30.57 -15.85
C PRO A 54 7.22 30.05 -16.80
N VAL A 55 6.76 29.58 -17.97
CA VAL A 55 7.62 29.26 -19.11
C VAL A 55 8.49 30.48 -19.38
N SER A 56 9.72 30.46 -18.87
CA SER A 56 10.73 31.41 -19.31
C SER A 56 10.95 31.06 -20.77
N HIS A 57 10.47 31.94 -21.66
CA HIS A 57 10.66 31.88 -23.10
C HIS A 57 12.16 31.81 -23.39
N GLN A 58 12.72 30.61 -23.38
CA GLN A 58 14.11 30.39 -23.77
C GLN A 58 14.15 30.26 -25.29
N HIS A 59 14.52 31.40 -25.86
CA HIS A 59 14.82 31.72 -27.24
C HIS A 59 15.60 30.61 -27.98
N ASP A 60 15.08 30.26 -29.16
CA ASP A 60 15.72 29.64 -30.32
C ASP A 60 17.13 29.05 -30.18
N ARG A 61 17.22 27.72 -30.25
CA ARG A 61 18.39 27.06 -30.84
C ARG A 61 17.98 26.01 -31.87
N LYS A 62 18.46 26.27 -33.09
CA LYS A 62 18.41 25.47 -34.33
C LYS A 62 18.56 23.95 -34.12
N PRO A 63 17.81 23.14 -34.89
CA PRO A 63 18.13 21.72 -35.07
C PRO A 63 19.34 21.56 -35.99
N SER A 64 20.42 20.98 -35.47
CA SER A 64 21.48 20.35 -36.27
C SER A 64 21.10 18.88 -36.45
N LEU A 65 20.86 18.52 -37.70
CA LEU A 65 20.59 17.17 -38.19
C LEU A 65 21.93 16.42 -38.28
N GLU A 66 22.24 15.54 -37.32
CA GLU A 66 23.36 14.62 -37.47
C GLU A 66 22.91 13.17 -37.35
N LYS A 67 23.13 12.49 -38.46
CA LYS A 67 22.72 11.14 -38.81
C LYS A 67 23.97 10.28 -38.64
N GLN A 68 24.01 9.39 -37.66
CA GLN A 68 25.03 8.35 -37.64
C GLN A 68 24.49 6.98 -37.25
N THR A 69 24.43 6.17 -38.29
CA THR A 69 24.30 4.71 -38.34
C THR A 69 25.63 4.05 -37.99
N GLN A 70 25.59 2.92 -37.28
CA GLN A 70 26.43 1.69 -37.38
C GLN A 70 26.58 1.06 -35.99
N ALA A 71 26.00 -0.12 -35.73
CA ALA A 71 26.49 -1.46 -36.08
C ALA A 71 27.65 -1.93 -35.19
N GLN A 72 27.33 -2.88 -34.30
CA GLN A 72 28.04 -4.15 -34.08
C GLN A 72 29.53 -4.11 -33.72
N SER A 73 29.89 -4.53 -32.49
CA SER A 73 30.91 -5.58 -32.27
C SER A 73 30.98 -6.02 -30.80
N GLU A 74 31.17 -7.33 -30.64
CA GLU A 74 31.63 -8.03 -29.42
C GLU A 74 32.94 -7.45 -28.84
N SER A 75 33.11 -7.58 -27.53
CA SER A 75 34.16 -8.42 -26.90
C SER A 75 34.68 -7.86 -25.56
N LYS A 76 35.03 -8.82 -24.69
CA LYS A 76 36.07 -8.78 -23.64
C LYS A 76 35.78 -8.10 -22.29
N HIS A 77 35.43 -8.99 -21.36
CA HIS A 77 36.05 -9.18 -20.04
C HIS A 77 37.26 -8.27 -19.74
N VAL A 78 37.08 -7.30 -18.84
CA VAL A 78 38.14 -6.59 -18.13
C VAL A 78 37.73 -6.41 -16.68
N VAL A 79 38.58 -6.93 -15.79
CA VAL A 79 38.62 -6.74 -14.35
C VAL A 79 38.70 -5.23 -14.05
N SER A 80 37.92 -4.71 -13.11
CA SER A 80 38.07 -3.31 -12.67
C SER A 80 37.90 -3.18 -11.17
N ASP A 81 38.87 -2.44 -10.65
CA ASP A 81 39.21 -2.24 -9.26
C ASP A 81 38.18 -1.40 -8.50
N SER A 82 38.08 -1.73 -7.22
CA SER A 82 37.35 -1.00 -6.20
C SER A 82 37.93 0.41 -5.98
N GLN A 83 37.49 1.38 -6.78
CA GLN A 83 37.72 2.79 -6.52
C GLN A 83 36.49 3.39 -5.80
N SER A 84 36.57 3.41 -4.47
CA SER A 84 35.64 4.09 -3.56
C SER A 84 35.74 5.61 -3.73
N SER A 85 35.14 6.12 -4.81
CA SER A 85 34.88 7.54 -5.01
C SER A 85 33.65 7.93 -4.19
N SER A 86 33.88 8.61 -3.08
CA SER A 86 32.85 9.31 -2.31
C SER A 86 32.29 10.46 -3.15
N GLU A 87 31.31 10.18 -4.00
CA GLU A 87 30.52 11.20 -4.67
C GLU A 87 29.72 12.02 -3.63
N PRO A 88 29.65 13.35 -3.79
CA PRO A 88 28.86 14.20 -2.91
C PRO A 88 27.41 13.75 -2.97
N HIS A 89 26.82 13.46 -1.81
CA HIS A 89 25.40 13.20 -1.62
C HIS A 89 24.60 14.37 -2.22
N HIS A 90 24.25 14.24 -3.50
CA HIS A 90 23.33 15.14 -4.17
C HIS A 90 22.02 15.01 -3.41
N TYR A 91 21.68 16.04 -2.63
CA TYR A 91 20.42 16.15 -1.91
C TYR A 91 19.30 16.07 -2.94
N ARG A 92 18.78 14.87 -3.17
CA ARG A 92 17.71 14.61 -4.12
C ARG A 92 16.45 15.16 -3.48
N PRO A 93 15.86 16.26 -4.00
CA PRO A 93 14.65 16.82 -3.42
C PRO A 93 13.60 15.71 -3.36
N GLU A 94 13.09 15.43 -2.16
CA GLU A 94 12.09 14.41 -1.93
C GLU A 94 10.91 14.65 -2.89
N THR A 95 10.74 13.74 -3.84
CA THR A 95 9.65 13.77 -4.80
C THR A 95 8.36 13.50 -4.04
N GLN A 96 7.64 14.56 -3.70
CA GLN A 96 6.39 14.49 -2.94
C GLN A 96 5.32 13.74 -3.76
N ILE A 97 5.00 12.51 -3.34
CA ILE A 97 3.99 11.68 -4.00
C ILE A 97 2.60 12.20 -3.60
N ASN A 98 1.99 12.99 -4.48
CA ASN A 98 0.64 13.56 -4.28
C ASN A 98 -0.47 12.58 -4.72
N ASN A 99 -0.44 11.32 -4.28
CA ASN A 99 -1.57 10.42 -4.46
C ASN A 99 -2.46 10.47 -3.20
N PRO A 100 -3.63 11.13 -3.23
CA PRO A 100 -4.50 11.27 -2.06
C PRO A 100 -5.10 9.92 -1.60
N PHE A 101 -5.05 8.88 -2.44
CA PHE A 101 -5.53 7.55 -2.10
C PHE A 101 -4.77 6.95 -0.90
N ILE A 102 -3.45 7.11 -0.84
CA ILE A 102 -2.62 6.45 0.18
C ILE A 102 -2.93 6.98 1.60
N PRO A 103 -2.97 8.30 1.85
CA PRO A 103 -3.40 8.81 3.15
C PRO A 103 -4.84 8.42 3.52
N VAL A 104 -5.76 8.38 2.56
CA VAL A 104 -7.17 8.00 2.80
C VAL A 104 -7.27 6.54 3.25
N VAL A 105 -6.58 5.63 2.56
CA VAL A 105 -6.46 4.21 2.98
C VAL A 105 -5.88 4.13 4.39
N GLY A 106 -4.91 4.98 4.70
CA GLY A 106 -4.28 5.08 6.00
C GLY A 106 -5.22 5.40 7.13
N VAL A 107 -5.93 6.52 7.00
CA VAL A 107 -6.93 6.97 7.98
C VAL A 107 -8.02 5.91 8.15
N ARG A 108 -8.50 5.31 7.05
CA ARG A 108 -9.49 4.23 7.08
C ARG A 108 -9.00 3.02 7.87
N ASN A 109 -7.76 2.58 7.67
CA ASN A 109 -7.19 1.42 8.38
C ASN A 109 -6.98 1.72 9.89
N ILE A 110 -6.60 2.95 10.25
CA ILE A 110 -6.52 3.37 11.66
C ILE A 110 -7.92 3.35 12.29
N ALA A 111 -8.89 3.99 11.63
CA ALA A 111 -10.26 4.05 12.13
C ALA A 111 -10.87 2.65 12.31
N LEU A 112 -10.66 1.76 11.35
CA LEU A 112 -11.06 0.36 11.45
C LEU A 112 -10.41 -0.33 12.64
N GLY A 113 -9.09 -0.26 12.76
CA GLY A 113 -8.37 -0.96 13.80
C GLY A 113 -8.74 -0.46 15.20
N LEU A 114 -8.92 0.85 15.38
CA LEU A 114 -9.42 1.43 16.62
C LEU A 114 -10.86 0.97 16.92
N SER A 115 -11.73 0.93 15.91
CA SER A 115 -13.11 0.45 16.07
C SER A 115 -13.13 -1.02 16.48
N ILE A 116 -12.36 -1.89 15.81
CA ILE A 116 -12.23 -3.30 16.17
C ILE A 116 -11.75 -3.45 17.61
N LEU A 117 -10.70 -2.73 18.02
CA LEU A 117 -10.21 -2.78 19.40
C LEU A 117 -11.28 -2.34 20.40
N ALA A 118 -11.97 -1.23 20.13
CA ALA A 118 -13.01 -0.71 21.00
C ALA A 118 -14.16 -1.71 21.19
N PHE A 119 -14.73 -2.25 20.11
CA PHE A 119 -15.83 -3.21 20.21
C PHE A 119 -15.41 -4.57 20.78
N ASN A 120 -14.16 -5.00 20.55
CA ASN A 120 -13.62 -6.20 21.16
C ASN A 120 -13.43 -6.03 22.68
N LEU A 121 -12.99 -4.85 23.14
CA LEU A 121 -12.94 -4.53 24.59
C LEU A 121 -14.31 -4.47 25.24
N LEU A 122 -15.34 -4.06 24.49
CA LEU A 122 -16.74 -4.09 24.93
C LEU A 122 -17.39 -5.48 24.82
N ASN A 123 -16.66 -6.48 24.28
CA ASN A 123 -17.16 -7.82 23.97
C ASN A 123 -18.40 -7.83 23.05
N ASP A 124 -18.58 -6.80 22.21
CA ASP A 124 -19.65 -6.74 21.21
C ASP A 124 -19.19 -7.43 19.92
N THR A 125 -19.37 -8.75 19.89
CA THR A 125 -18.89 -9.60 18.79
C THR A 125 -19.62 -9.34 17.49
N ARG A 126 -20.94 -9.15 17.53
CA ARG A 126 -21.72 -8.87 16.32
C ARG A 126 -21.40 -7.53 15.70
N THR A 127 -21.27 -6.47 16.48
CA THR A 127 -20.86 -5.16 15.92
C THR A 127 -19.46 -5.26 15.30
N THR A 128 -18.53 -5.95 15.96
CA THR A 128 -17.20 -6.24 15.40
C THR A 128 -17.30 -7.01 14.08
N GLY A 129 -18.16 -8.02 14.00
CA GLY A 129 -18.41 -8.81 12.80
C GLY A 129 -18.99 -7.97 11.65
N VAL A 130 -19.97 -7.12 11.93
CA VAL A 130 -20.57 -6.19 10.95
C VAL A 130 -19.53 -5.20 10.43
N LEU A 131 -18.65 -4.67 11.28
CA LEU A 131 -17.56 -3.78 10.86
C LEU A 131 -16.58 -4.49 9.91
N LEU A 132 -16.20 -5.73 10.20
CA LEU A 132 -15.35 -6.53 9.31
C LEU A 132 -16.00 -6.75 7.95
N LEU A 133 -17.31 -7.07 7.92
CA LEU A 133 -18.07 -7.22 6.68
C LEU A 133 -18.25 -5.90 5.91
N CYS A 134 -18.37 -4.77 6.61
CA CYS A 134 -18.37 -3.46 5.95
C CYS A 134 -17.00 -3.16 5.32
N ASN A 135 -15.92 -3.45 6.03
CA ASN A 135 -14.57 -3.22 5.54
C ASN A 135 -14.15 -4.19 4.42
N LEU A 136 -14.76 -5.38 4.34
CA LEU A 136 -14.64 -6.27 3.18
C LEU A 136 -14.96 -5.54 1.87
N VAL A 137 -16.00 -4.71 1.84
CA VAL A 137 -16.39 -3.96 0.63
C VAL A 137 -15.31 -2.95 0.24
N SER A 138 -14.77 -2.23 1.23
CA SER A 138 -13.66 -1.30 1.03
C SER A 138 -12.41 -2.00 0.48
N MET A 139 -12.08 -3.16 1.04
CA MET A 139 -10.95 -3.98 0.63
C MET A 139 -11.12 -4.60 -0.77
N ALA A 140 -12.33 -5.00 -1.14
CA ALA A 140 -12.64 -5.42 -2.49
C ALA A 140 -12.40 -4.27 -3.47
N GLY A 141 -12.80 -3.04 -3.11
CA GLY A 141 -12.49 -1.83 -3.87
C GLY A 141 -10.99 -1.61 -4.06
N ASP A 142 -10.21 -1.69 -2.97
CA ASP A 142 -8.74 -1.59 -3.03
C ASP A 142 -8.13 -2.68 -3.93
N THR A 143 -8.64 -3.91 -3.85
CA THR A 143 -8.19 -5.03 -4.68
C THR A 143 -8.40 -4.73 -6.16
N VAL A 144 -9.56 -4.17 -6.52
CA VAL A 144 -9.86 -3.74 -7.89
C VAL A 144 -8.93 -2.61 -8.34
N ILE A 145 -8.65 -1.63 -7.48
CA ILE A 145 -7.72 -0.54 -7.78
C ILE A 145 -6.30 -1.08 -8.00
N CYS A 146 -5.80 -1.95 -7.11
CA CYS A 146 -4.48 -2.58 -7.23
C CYS A 146 -4.40 -3.45 -8.48
N HIS A 147 -5.45 -4.18 -8.82
CA HIS A 147 -5.48 -4.99 -10.03
C HIS A 147 -5.41 -4.13 -11.31
N ARG A 148 -6.03 -2.95 -11.31
CA ARG A 148 -6.07 -2.05 -12.48
C ARG A 148 -4.83 -1.16 -12.61
N GLN A 149 -4.27 -0.69 -11.50
CA GLN A 149 -3.21 0.33 -11.48
C GLN A 149 -1.88 -0.17 -10.93
N GLY A 150 -1.89 -1.31 -10.22
CA GLY A 150 -0.73 -1.86 -9.56
C GLY A 150 0.07 -2.84 -10.42
N SER A 151 1.24 -3.21 -9.92
CA SER A 151 2.07 -4.28 -10.48
C SER A 151 1.41 -5.65 -10.35
N LYS A 152 1.78 -6.58 -11.23
CA LYS A 152 1.30 -7.98 -11.19
C LYS A 152 1.60 -8.56 -9.80
N GLY A 153 0.55 -9.03 -9.10
CA GLY A 153 0.64 -9.64 -7.78
C GLY A 153 0.32 -8.73 -6.59
N SER A 154 0.27 -7.40 -6.77
CA SER A 154 -0.07 -6.45 -5.70
C SER A 154 -1.49 -6.64 -5.14
N ALA A 155 -2.41 -7.16 -5.95
CA ALA A 155 -3.79 -7.42 -5.54
C ALA A 155 -3.95 -8.64 -4.60
N MET A 156 -3.00 -9.58 -4.58
CA MET A 156 -3.11 -10.82 -3.79
C MET A 156 -3.23 -10.59 -2.27
N PRO A 157 -2.39 -9.77 -1.61
CA PRO A 157 -2.54 -9.52 -0.18
C PRO A 157 -3.90 -8.90 0.17
N HIS A 158 -4.44 -8.04 -0.69
CA HIS A 158 -5.75 -7.41 -0.48
C HIS A 158 -6.91 -8.42 -0.64
N LEU A 159 -6.79 -9.35 -1.60
CA LEU A 159 -7.74 -10.44 -1.77
C LEU A 159 -7.75 -11.38 -0.56
N VAL A 160 -6.57 -11.77 -0.06
CA VAL A 160 -6.46 -12.62 1.13
C VAL A 160 -7.06 -11.93 2.35
N ALA A 161 -6.75 -10.64 2.57
CA ALA A 161 -7.34 -9.86 3.65
C ALA A 161 -8.88 -9.79 3.52
N SER A 162 -9.40 -9.63 2.31
CA SER A 162 -10.85 -9.66 2.04
C SER A 162 -11.47 -10.99 2.47
N LEU A 163 -10.88 -12.12 2.11
CA LEU A 163 -11.37 -13.44 2.51
C LEU A 163 -11.35 -13.63 4.03
N VAL A 164 -10.31 -13.14 4.71
CA VAL A 164 -10.23 -13.16 6.18
C VAL A 164 -11.36 -12.33 6.80
N PHE A 165 -11.62 -11.12 6.29
CA PHE A 165 -12.72 -10.28 6.79
C PHE A 165 -14.10 -10.89 6.54
N ALA A 166 -14.30 -11.52 5.38
CA ALA A 166 -15.53 -12.24 5.07
C ALA A 166 -15.76 -13.42 6.03
N GLY A 167 -14.75 -14.28 6.18
CA GLY A 167 -14.85 -15.47 7.03
C GLY A 167 -15.01 -15.12 8.51
N LEU A 168 -14.15 -14.24 9.03
CA LEU A 168 -14.17 -13.86 10.44
C LEU A 168 -15.41 -13.02 10.78
N GLY A 169 -15.74 -12.03 9.94
CA GLY A 169 -16.93 -11.19 10.13
C GLY A 169 -18.23 -11.98 10.02
N GLY A 170 -18.33 -12.85 9.01
CA GLY A 170 -19.49 -13.73 8.83
C GLY A 170 -19.68 -14.70 10.00
N TYR A 171 -18.60 -15.33 10.46
CA TYR A 171 -18.63 -16.20 11.64
C TYR A 171 -19.15 -15.47 12.88
N MET A 172 -18.64 -14.27 13.17
CA MET A 172 -19.04 -13.49 14.35
C MET A 172 -20.51 -13.06 14.30
N VAL A 173 -21.02 -12.67 13.12
CA VAL A 173 -22.43 -12.27 12.96
C VAL A 173 -23.39 -13.46 13.08
N LEU A 174 -23.03 -14.61 12.51
CA LEU A 174 -23.88 -15.80 12.51
C LEU A 174 -23.95 -16.46 13.89
N ARG A 175 -22.85 -16.44 14.65
CA ARG A 175 -22.80 -17.11 15.96
C ARG A 175 -23.78 -16.55 16.98
N GLU A 176 -24.04 -15.24 16.98
CA GLU A 176 -24.99 -14.63 17.94
C GLU A 176 -26.46 -15.00 17.69
N GLN A 177 -26.77 -15.65 16.56
CA GLN A 177 -28.12 -16.08 16.23
C GLN A 177 -28.45 -17.49 16.71
N CYS A 178 -27.47 -18.23 17.25
CA CYS A 178 -27.60 -19.61 17.71
C CYS A 178 -27.34 -19.70 19.21
#